data_AF-A0A257YN79-F1
#
_entry.id   AF-A0A257YN79-F1
#
_cell.length_a   1.000
_cell.length_b   1.000
_cell.length_c   1.000
_cell.angle_alpha   90.00
_cell.angle_beta   90.00
_cell.angle_gamma   90.00
#
_symmetry.space_group_name_H-M   'P 1'
#
loop_
_entity.id
_entity.type
_entity.pdbx_description
1 polymer ?
#
loop_
_entity_poly.entity_id
_entity_poly.type
_entity_poly.pdbx_seq_one_letter_code
_entity_poly.pdbx_strand_id
1 'polypeptide(L)'
;MRWRRLAGMGAAILVLAGGTGIATGELPRWTIGGTQMVLPTALEPLSASPIVLPATGAILFVGDSNTAGSRVGGGRFAYPATFLAALPVGQTVRVHAFGGATVGDVLSRPLPEGAVALAFVMLGTNDAAPRAWLSAKRRIPLETYRTNLAELVQRLQAKGARVVILAPPPMGSRAMQRRLDPYRLAAKQVALACSCLFRDSAGAFMSKPDANWLQRDAMHLAPEAQQQLGLWLADQTTNASAAESSSTGKPNPASASQPS
;
A
#
# COMPACT_ATOMS: atom_id res chain seq x y z
N MET A 1 52.21 -7.56 -19.20
CA MET A 1 51.29 -8.67 -19.55
C MET A 1 50.24 -9.00 -18.48
N ARG A 2 50.53 -8.96 -17.17
CA ARG A 2 49.57 -9.32 -16.09
C ARG A 2 48.35 -8.39 -15.95
N TRP A 3 48.50 -7.08 -16.20
CA TRP A 3 47.41 -6.10 -16.08
C TRP A 3 46.27 -6.27 -17.10
N ARG A 4 46.57 -6.63 -18.35
CA ARG A 4 45.54 -6.89 -19.37
C ARG A 4 44.68 -8.11 -19.06
N ARG A 5 45.25 -9.13 -18.41
CA ARG A 5 44.51 -10.32 -17.97
C ARG A 5 43.60 -10.03 -16.77
N LEU A 6 44.06 -9.20 -15.82
CA LEU A 6 43.24 -8.76 -14.68
C LEU A 6 42.08 -7.86 -15.12
N ALA A 7 42.32 -6.93 -16.06
CA ALA A 7 41.27 -6.07 -16.62
C ALA A 7 40.21 -6.86 -17.41
N GLY A 8 40.62 -7.84 -18.21
CA GLY A 8 39.69 -8.72 -18.95
C GLY A 8 38.85 -9.61 -18.03
N MET A 9 39.43 -10.11 -16.93
CA MET A 9 38.71 -10.93 -15.95
C MET A 9 37.71 -10.11 -15.14
N GLY A 10 38.06 -8.87 -14.76
CA GLY A 10 37.15 -7.94 -14.09
C GLY A 10 35.96 -7.54 -14.98
N ALA A 11 36.20 -7.27 -16.27
CA ALA A 11 35.14 -6.98 -17.23
C ALA A 11 34.20 -8.18 -17.44
N ALA A 12 34.73 -9.40 -17.54
CA ALA A 12 33.92 -10.62 -17.67
C ALA A 12 33.03 -10.87 -16.44
N ILE A 13 33.55 -10.64 -15.23
CA ILE A 13 32.78 -10.77 -13.98
C ILE A 13 31.66 -9.73 -13.92
N LEU A 14 31.91 -8.48 -14.33
CA LEU A 14 30.88 -7.44 -14.38
C LEU A 14 29.79 -7.73 -15.42
N VAL A 15 30.17 -8.27 -16.58
CA VAL A 15 29.21 -8.69 -17.63
C VAL A 15 28.39 -9.90 -17.17
N LEU A 16 29.01 -10.89 -16.51
CA LEU A 16 28.31 -12.05 -15.95
C LEU A 16 27.37 -11.63 -14.80
N ALA A 17 27.81 -10.78 -13.88
CA ALA A 17 26.99 -10.27 -12.78
C ALA A 17 25.84 -9.38 -13.28
N GLY A 18 26.09 -8.52 -14.27
CA GLY A 18 25.06 -7.72 -14.93
C GLY A 18 24.05 -8.58 -15.69
N GLY A 19 24.54 -9.54 -16.49
CA GLY A 19 23.72 -10.46 -17.27
C GLY A 19 22.81 -11.34 -16.39
N THR A 20 23.36 -11.87 -15.28
CA THR A 20 22.57 -12.62 -14.29
C THR A 20 21.54 -11.76 -13.57
N GLY A 21 21.87 -10.52 -13.21
CA GLY A 21 20.91 -9.57 -12.63
C GLY A 21 19.74 -9.22 -13.57
N ILE A 22 20.02 -9.05 -14.87
CA ILE A 22 19.00 -8.84 -15.90
C ILE A 22 18.12 -10.09 -16.06
N ALA A 23 18.74 -11.26 -16.20
CA ALA A 23 18.02 -12.53 -16.41
C ALA A 23 17.12 -12.90 -15.22
N THR A 24 17.55 -12.62 -13.99
CA THR A 24 16.77 -12.86 -12.78
C THR A 24 15.72 -11.77 -12.51
N GLY A 25 15.84 -10.61 -13.15
CA GLY A 25 14.96 -9.46 -12.95
C GLY A 25 15.15 -8.80 -11.58
N GLU A 26 16.32 -8.96 -10.96
CA GLU A 26 16.69 -8.32 -9.69
C GLU A 26 17.01 -6.84 -9.87
N LEU A 27 17.52 -6.45 -11.05
CA LEU A 27 17.92 -5.09 -11.34
C LEU A 27 16.69 -4.17 -11.49
N PRO A 28 16.57 -3.13 -10.63
CA PRO A 28 15.55 -2.12 -10.80
C PRO A 28 15.80 -1.24 -12.02
N ARG A 29 14.73 -0.61 -12.52
CA ARG A 29 14.84 0.42 -13.57
C ARG A 29 15.18 1.77 -12.93
N TRP A 30 16.46 1.97 -12.64
CA TRP A 30 16.96 3.22 -12.08
C TRP A 30 17.00 4.33 -13.13
N THR A 31 16.68 5.54 -12.67
CA THR A 31 16.85 6.80 -13.40
C THR A 31 17.53 7.82 -12.50
N ILE A 32 17.85 9.00 -13.03
CA ILE A 32 18.43 10.10 -12.23
C ILE A 32 17.50 10.48 -11.06
N GLY A 33 16.18 10.46 -11.30
CA GLY A 33 15.14 10.90 -10.37
C GLY A 33 14.62 9.83 -9.41
N GLY A 34 15.02 8.56 -9.55
CA GLY A 34 14.53 7.49 -8.68
C GLY A 34 14.48 6.14 -9.39
N THR A 35 13.44 5.36 -9.10
CA THR A 35 13.21 4.05 -9.70
C THR A 35 11.77 3.96 -10.19
N GLN A 36 11.57 3.41 -11.39
CA GLN A 36 10.23 3.09 -11.89
C GLN A 36 9.66 1.88 -11.13
N MET A 37 8.34 1.85 -10.94
CA MET A 37 7.65 0.68 -10.41
C MET A 37 7.51 -0.42 -11.47
N VAL A 38 7.57 -1.66 -11.03
CA VAL A 38 6.98 -2.79 -11.76
C VAL A 38 5.53 -2.90 -11.32
N LEU A 39 4.63 -2.27 -12.07
CA LEU A 39 3.21 -2.31 -11.75
C LEU A 39 2.65 -3.73 -11.98
N PRO A 40 2.13 -4.41 -10.95
CA PRO A 40 1.46 -5.70 -11.10
C PRO A 40 0.07 -5.51 -11.72
N THR A 41 -0.55 -6.61 -12.14
CA THR A 41 -2.00 -6.62 -12.41
C THR A 41 -2.73 -6.15 -11.14
N ALA A 42 -3.61 -5.16 -11.29
CA ALA A 42 -4.38 -4.64 -10.17
C ALA A 42 -5.29 -5.74 -9.60
N LEU A 43 -5.32 -5.85 -8.28
CA LEU A 43 -6.24 -6.71 -7.57
C LEU A 43 -7.58 -5.99 -7.44
N GLU A 44 -8.65 -6.63 -7.93
CA GLU A 44 -9.99 -6.07 -7.83
C GLU A 44 -10.36 -5.72 -6.38
N PRO A 45 -11.01 -4.58 -6.13
CA PRO A 45 -11.52 -4.24 -4.80
C PRO A 45 -12.59 -5.25 -4.37
N LEU A 46 -12.73 -5.48 -3.07
CA LEU A 46 -13.82 -6.33 -2.54
C LEU A 46 -15.20 -5.67 -2.57
N SER A 47 -15.24 -4.35 -2.80
CA SER A 47 -16.47 -3.59 -3.01
C SER A 47 -16.18 -2.40 -3.92
N ALA A 48 -17.06 -2.17 -4.89
CA ALA A 48 -17.04 -1.01 -5.78
C ALA A 48 -17.53 0.28 -5.10
N SER A 49 -18.22 0.16 -3.96
CA SER A 49 -18.70 1.33 -3.21
C SER A 49 -17.53 2.13 -2.63
N PRO A 50 -17.60 3.48 -2.63
CA PRO A 50 -16.61 4.31 -1.96
C PRO A 50 -16.49 3.97 -0.48
N ILE A 51 -15.32 4.23 0.09
CA ILE A 51 -15.06 4.10 1.52
C ILE A 51 -15.75 5.24 2.24
N VAL A 52 -16.82 4.93 2.97
CA VAL A 52 -17.57 5.94 3.71
C VAL A 52 -16.74 6.45 4.89
N LEU A 53 -16.41 7.73 4.91
CA LEU A 53 -15.72 8.40 6.01
C LEU A 53 -16.64 8.49 7.23
N PRO A 54 -16.10 8.31 8.45
CA PRO A 54 -16.89 8.49 9.66
C PRO A 54 -17.22 9.98 9.88
N ALA A 55 -18.40 10.27 10.42
CA ALA A 55 -18.78 11.64 10.79
C ALA A 55 -18.05 12.13 12.04
N THR A 56 -17.68 11.20 12.93
CA THR A 56 -16.96 11.46 14.19
C THR A 56 -15.93 10.36 14.45
N GLY A 57 -14.96 10.64 15.33
CA GLY A 57 -13.89 9.70 15.67
C GLY A 57 -12.68 9.80 14.74
N ALA A 58 -11.56 9.21 15.17
CA ALA A 58 -10.31 9.31 14.42
C ALA A 58 -10.24 8.29 13.27
N ILE A 59 -9.55 8.67 12.20
CA ILE A 59 -9.07 7.78 11.15
C ILE A 59 -7.64 7.34 11.51
N LEU A 60 -7.41 6.05 11.64
CA LEU A 60 -6.10 5.49 11.97
C LEU A 60 -5.42 4.93 10.73
N PHE A 61 -4.16 5.29 10.51
CA PHE A 61 -3.29 4.64 9.53
C PHE A 61 -2.29 3.74 10.25
N VAL A 62 -2.28 2.46 9.90
CA VAL A 62 -1.38 1.45 10.42
C VAL A 62 -0.45 0.98 9.31
N GLY A 63 0.86 0.99 9.53
CA GLY A 63 1.78 0.59 8.49
C GLY A 63 3.26 0.61 8.85
N ASP A 64 4.10 0.63 7.82
CA ASP A 64 5.55 0.60 7.92
C ASP A 64 6.22 1.96 7.61
N SER A 65 7.45 1.96 7.08
CA SER A 65 8.20 3.16 6.71
C SER A 65 7.48 4.03 5.67
N ASN A 66 6.70 3.45 4.74
CA ASN A 66 5.97 4.23 3.75
C ASN A 66 4.81 4.99 4.41
N THR A 67 4.13 4.37 5.38
CA THR A 67 3.05 5.01 6.15
C THR A 67 3.59 6.02 7.17
N ALA A 68 4.73 5.75 7.78
CA ALA A 68 5.39 6.66 8.70
C ALA A 68 6.09 7.85 8.01
N GLY A 69 6.33 7.77 6.70
CA GLY A 69 7.13 8.76 5.96
C GLY A 69 8.61 8.74 6.32
N SER A 70 9.15 7.62 6.82
CA SER A 70 10.51 7.54 7.37
C SER A 70 11.62 7.87 6.36
N ARG A 71 11.32 7.79 5.05
CA ARG A 71 12.26 8.09 3.96
C ARG A 71 11.96 9.39 3.21
N VAL A 72 10.95 10.16 3.63
CA VAL A 72 10.54 11.41 2.98
C VAL A 72 10.53 12.60 3.95
N GLY A 73 11.18 12.46 5.12
CA GLY A 73 11.26 13.54 6.12
C GLY A 73 10.15 13.52 7.18
N GLY A 74 9.46 12.40 7.36
CA GLY A 74 8.50 12.17 8.43
C GLY A 74 7.03 12.24 8.01
N GLY A 75 6.14 12.07 9.00
CA GLY A 75 4.70 11.89 8.76
C GLY A 75 4.01 13.03 8.02
N ARG A 76 4.50 14.27 8.14
CA ARG A 76 3.95 15.43 7.41
C ARG A 76 4.07 15.32 5.89
N PHE A 77 4.96 14.47 5.38
CA PHE A 77 5.18 14.23 3.96
C PHE A 77 4.73 12.83 3.52
N ALA A 78 4.13 12.05 4.43
CA ALA A 78 3.61 10.74 4.13
C ALA A 78 2.17 10.85 3.58
N TYR A 79 1.75 9.84 2.82
CA TYR A 79 0.41 9.81 2.22
C TYR A 79 -0.76 10.02 3.22
N PRO A 80 -0.70 9.66 4.52
CA PRO A 80 -1.78 9.99 5.46
C PRO A 80 -1.98 11.49 5.67
N ALA A 81 -0.92 12.30 5.58
CA ALA A 81 -1.01 13.76 5.70
C ALA A 81 -1.65 14.38 4.45
N THR A 82 -1.26 13.91 3.26
CA THR A 82 -1.89 14.34 2.00
C THR A 82 -3.35 13.92 1.95
N PHE A 83 -3.66 12.70 2.38
CA PHE A 83 -5.04 12.21 2.51
C PHE A 83 -5.87 13.16 3.39
N LEU A 84 -5.40 13.47 4.60
CA LEU A 84 -6.10 14.40 5.51
C LEU A 84 -6.32 15.77 4.86
N ALA A 85 -5.30 16.32 4.19
CA ALA A 85 -5.39 17.62 3.54
C ALA A 85 -6.41 17.68 2.39
N ALA A 86 -6.74 16.52 1.80
CA ALA A 86 -7.75 16.39 0.75
C ALA A 86 -9.17 16.17 1.29
N LEU A 87 -9.34 15.92 2.60
CA LEU A 87 -10.64 15.70 3.20
C LEU A 87 -11.33 17.01 3.61
N PRO A 88 -12.67 17.00 3.77
CA PRO A 88 -13.39 18.09 4.41
C PRO A 88 -12.86 18.40 5.82
N VAL A 89 -13.01 19.66 6.23
CA VAL A 89 -12.62 20.13 7.57
C VAL A 89 -13.31 19.31 8.66
N GLY A 90 -12.57 18.97 9.72
CA GLY A 90 -13.09 18.31 10.92
C GLY A 90 -12.64 16.86 11.12
N GLN A 91 -12.01 16.24 10.12
CA GLN A 91 -11.42 14.92 10.29
C GLN A 91 -10.11 14.95 11.07
N THR A 92 -9.87 13.90 11.85
CA THR A 92 -8.60 13.70 12.57
C THR A 92 -7.94 12.43 12.10
N VAL A 93 -6.68 12.53 11.69
CA VAL A 93 -5.86 11.37 11.33
C VAL A 93 -4.83 11.07 12.42
N ARG A 94 -4.69 9.80 12.77
CA ARG A 94 -3.63 9.26 13.63
C ARG A 94 -2.79 8.27 12.83
N VAL A 95 -1.49 8.22 13.10
CA VAL A 95 -0.56 7.30 12.42
C VAL A 95 0.11 6.40 13.44
N HIS A 96 -0.07 5.09 13.28
CA HIS A 96 0.61 4.03 14.02
C HIS A 96 1.48 3.23 13.06
N ALA A 97 2.65 3.80 12.74
CA ALA A 97 3.57 3.22 11.79
C ALA A 97 5.02 3.49 12.17
N PHE A 98 5.93 2.58 11.81
CA PHE A 98 7.36 2.76 12.05
C PHE A 98 8.21 1.99 11.04
N GLY A 99 9.45 2.44 10.89
CA GLY A 99 10.34 1.95 9.85
C GLY A 99 10.61 0.44 9.95
N GLY A 100 10.43 -0.26 8.84
CA GLY A 100 10.75 -1.69 8.73
C GLY A 100 9.76 -2.64 9.40
N ALA A 101 8.63 -2.14 9.91
CA ALA A 101 7.61 -2.93 10.59
C ALA A 101 7.03 -4.05 9.71
N THR A 102 6.95 -5.24 10.28
CA THR A 102 6.09 -6.35 9.85
C THR A 102 4.75 -6.28 10.57
N VAL A 103 3.80 -7.15 10.21
CA VAL A 103 2.53 -7.24 10.97
C VAL A 103 2.76 -7.68 12.41
N GLY A 104 3.68 -8.62 12.64
CA GLY A 104 4.04 -9.09 13.98
C GLY A 104 4.62 -7.97 14.85
N ASP A 105 5.47 -7.12 14.27
CA ASP A 105 6.04 -5.98 15.00
C ASP A 105 4.94 -5.00 15.47
N VAL A 106 3.95 -4.73 14.61
CA VAL A 106 2.81 -3.87 14.98
C VAL A 106 1.97 -4.52 16.08
N LEU A 107 1.67 -5.81 15.98
CA LEU A 107 0.90 -6.54 17.00
C LEU A 107 1.57 -6.59 18.38
N SER A 108 2.90 -6.60 18.41
CA SER A 108 3.68 -6.59 19.65
C SER A 108 3.60 -5.26 20.42
N ARG A 109 3.01 -4.22 19.83
CA ARG A 109 2.86 -2.90 20.45
C ARG A 109 1.40 -2.61 20.77
N PRO A 110 1.12 -1.86 21.86
CA PRO A 110 -0.22 -1.38 22.12
C PRO A 110 -0.73 -0.52 20.96
N LEU A 111 -1.94 -0.82 20.48
CA LEU A 111 -2.65 0.07 19.55
C LEU A 111 -3.00 1.38 20.29
N PRO A 112 -3.06 2.52 19.57
CA PRO A 112 -3.41 3.80 20.18
C PRO A 112 -4.74 3.75 20.96
N GLU A 113 -4.79 4.46 22.07
CA GLU A 113 -5.99 4.62 22.87
C GLU A 113 -7.01 5.58 22.23
N GLY A 114 -8.27 5.47 22.64
CA GLY A 114 -9.38 6.29 22.15
C GLY A 114 -10.14 5.68 20.97
N ALA A 115 -11.26 6.31 20.62
CA ALA A 115 -12.15 5.83 19.57
C ALA A 115 -11.52 5.99 18.17
N VAL A 116 -11.46 4.88 17.43
CA VAL A 116 -11.07 4.83 16.02
C VAL A 116 -12.27 4.34 15.24
N ALA A 117 -12.79 5.15 14.33
CA ALA A 117 -13.98 4.81 13.56
C ALA A 117 -13.64 4.15 12.21
N LEU A 118 -12.44 4.43 11.69
CA LEU A 118 -11.91 3.87 10.45
C LEU A 118 -10.42 3.61 10.59
N ALA A 119 -9.95 2.45 10.16
CA ALA A 119 -8.53 2.12 10.13
C ALA A 119 -8.09 1.66 8.73
N PHE A 120 -7.06 2.30 8.19
CA PHE A 120 -6.33 1.85 7.01
C PHE A 120 -5.12 1.05 7.44
N VAL A 121 -4.94 -0.16 6.91
CA VAL A 121 -3.80 -1.04 7.21
C VAL A 121 -3.02 -1.32 5.93
N MET A 122 -1.77 -0.86 5.86
CA MET A 122 -0.87 -1.12 4.74
C MET A 122 0.45 -1.74 5.25
N LEU A 123 0.47 -3.08 5.28
CA LEU A 123 1.58 -3.90 5.78
C LEU A 123 1.78 -5.12 4.86
N GLY A 124 3.00 -5.67 4.85
CA GLY A 124 3.37 -6.83 4.04
C GLY A 124 4.65 -6.64 3.24
N THR A 125 5.10 -5.39 3.02
CA THR A 125 6.39 -5.12 2.35
C THR A 125 7.56 -5.76 3.10
N ASN A 126 7.65 -5.54 4.41
CA ASN A 126 8.76 -6.08 5.20
C ASN A 126 8.60 -7.58 5.47
N ASP A 127 7.35 -8.06 5.61
CA ASP A 127 7.02 -9.48 5.75
C ASP A 127 7.49 -10.28 4.53
N ALA A 128 7.35 -9.71 3.33
CA ALA A 128 7.82 -10.30 2.08
C ALA A 128 9.35 -10.34 1.95
N ALA A 129 10.06 -9.52 2.73
CA ALA A 129 11.51 -9.33 2.66
C ALA A 129 12.02 -9.26 1.19
N PRO A 130 11.51 -8.36 0.33
CA PRO A 130 11.76 -8.41 -1.11
C PRO A 130 13.24 -8.16 -1.46
N ARG A 131 14.00 -7.57 -0.53
CA ARG A 131 15.46 -7.37 -0.58
C ARG A 131 16.24 -8.31 0.36
N ALA A 132 15.74 -9.53 0.61
CA ALA A 132 16.42 -10.51 1.48
C ALA A 132 17.84 -10.87 1.00
N TRP A 133 18.18 -10.65 -0.27
CA TRP A 133 19.54 -10.83 -0.78
C TRP A 133 20.53 -9.72 -0.33
N LEU A 134 20.03 -8.59 0.16
CA LEU A 134 20.81 -7.46 0.69
C LEU A 134 20.83 -7.38 2.22
N SER A 135 20.13 -8.26 2.93
CA SER A 135 20.01 -8.18 4.39
C SER A 135 19.78 -9.54 5.03
N ALA A 136 20.03 -9.66 6.33
CA ALA A 136 19.72 -10.88 7.08
C ALA A 136 18.20 -11.12 7.28
N LYS A 137 17.34 -10.20 6.81
CA LYS A 137 15.88 -10.35 6.95
C LYS A 137 15.38 -11.52 6.11
N ARG A 138 14.59 -12.37 6.75
CA ARG A 138 13.92 -13.49 6.10
C ARG A 138 12.46 -13.17 5.87
N ARG A 139 11.89 -13.73 4.81
CA ARG A 139 10.45 -13.67 4.56
C ARG A 139 9.70 -14.34 5.72
N ILE A 140 8.60 -13.74 6.14
CA ILE A 140 7.67 -14.33 7.11
C ILE A 140 6.77 -15.33 6.37
N PRO A 141 6.57 -16.57 6.85
CA PRO A 141 5.66 -17.51 6.19
C PRO A 141 4.29 -16.89 5.93
N LEU A 142 3.71 -17.13 4.74
CA LEU A 142 2.43 -16.52 4.36
C LEU A 142 1.32 -16.81 5.37
N GLU A 143 1.32 -18.00 5.96
CA GLU A 143 0.32 -18.35 6.97
C GLU A 143 0.48 -17.50 8.23
N THR A 144 1.69 -17.35 8.74
CA THR A 144 1.98 -16.44 9.86
C THR A 144 1.59 -15.00 9.53
N TYR A 145 1.84 -14.53 8.31
CA TYR A 145 1.39 -13.21 7.86
C TYR A 145 -0.14 -13.09 7.90
N ARG A 146 -0.87 -14.07 7.38
CA ARG A 146 -2.34 -14.08 7.39
C ARG A 146 -2.91 -14.09 8.81
N THR A 147 -2.41 -14.99 9.66
CA THR A 147 -2.82 -15.08 11.06
C THR A 147 -2.61 -13.75 11.78
N ASN A 148 -1.41 -13.17 11.66
CA ASN A 148 -1.10 -11.90 12.29
C ASN A 148 -1.95 -10.75 11.73
N LEU A 149 -2.17 -10.71 10.41
CA LEU A 149 -2.98 -9.64 9.82
C LEU A 149 -4.44 -9.74 10.23
N ALA A 150 -4.99 -10.96 10.29
CA ALA A 150 -6.33 -11.22 10.78
C ALA A 150 -6.48 -10.82 12.25
N GLU A 151 -5.50 -11.16 13.10
CA GLU A 151 -5.50 -10.74 14.51
C GLU A 151 -5.47 -9.21 14.64
N LEU A 152 -4.64 -8.52 13.85
CA LEU A 152 -4.58 -7.06 13.86
C LEU A 152 -5.93 -6.44 13.46
N VAL A 153 -6.56 -6.97 12.41
CA VAL A 153 -7.88 -6.54 11.95
C VAL A 153 -8.93 -6.75 13.05
N GLN A 154 -8.94 -7.91 13.69
CA GLN A 154 -9.85 -8.23 14.79
C GLN A 154 -9.66 -7.28 16.00
N ARG A 155 -8.41 -6.97 16.38
CA ARG A 155 -8.11 -6.00 17.45
C ARG A 155 -8.63 -4.59 17.12
N LEU A 156 -8.56 -4.18 15.85
CA LEU A 156 -9.09 -2.89 15.39
C LEU A 156 -10.63 -2.90 15.39
N GLN A 157 -11.26 -3.96 14.88
CA GLN A 157 -12.71 -4.12 14.87
C GLN A 157 -13.30 -4.19 16.29
N ALA A 158 -12.63 -4.87 17.22
CA ALA A 158 -13.01 -4.91 18.63
C ALA A 158 -12.99 -3.53 19.32
N LYS A 159 -12.22 -2.57 18.77
CA LYS A 159 -12.22 -1.16 19.18
C LYS A 159 -13.28 -0.31 18.46
N GLY A 160 -14.15 -0.94 17.67
CA GLY A 160 -15.23 -0.29 16.91
C GLY A 160 -14.81 0.24 15.54
N ALA A 161 -13.58 -0.03 15.08
CA ALA A 161 -13.11 0.48 13.79
C ALA A 161 -13.65 -0.36 12.63
N ARG A 162 -14.15 0.32 11.59
CA ARG A 162 -14.20 -0.29 10.25
C ARG A 162 -12.78 -0.36 9.70
N VAL A 163 -12.44 -1.46 9.04
CA VAL A 163 -11.07 -1.69 8.55
C VAL A 163 -11.04 -1.71 7.02
N VAL A 164 -10.02 -1.05 6.46
CA VAL A 164 -9.66 -1.09 5.05
C VAL A 164 -8.22 -1.61 4.96
N ILE A 165 -8.01 -2.74 4.31
CA ILE A 165 -6.68 -3.25 4.01
C ILE A 165 -6.24 -2.69 2.65
N LEU A 166 -5.06 -2.08 2.63
CA LEU A 166 -4.39 -1.64 1.42
C LEU A 166 -3.32 -2.67 1.04
N ALA A 167 -3.31 -3.09 -0.23
CA ALA A 167 -2.17 -3.87 -0.74
C ALA A 167 -0.87 -3.06 -0.56
N PRO A 168 0.25 -3.68 -0.17
CA PRO A 168 1.55 -3.01 -0.19
C PRO A 168 1.88 -2.44 -1.58
N PRO A 169 2.54 -1.27 -1.67
CA PRO A 169 2.81 -0.61 -2.94
C PRO A 169 3.75 -1.44 -3.83
N PRO A 170 3.68 -1.27 -5.17
CA PRO A 170 4.56 -1.96 -6.10
C PRO A 170 6.07 -1.70 -5.88
N MET A 171 6.90 -2.65 -6.31
CA MET A 171 8.36 -2.65 -6.14
C MET A 171 9.09 -2.27 -7.43
N GLY A 172 10.35 -1.86 -7.34
CA GLY A 172 11.10 -1.35 -8.50
C GLY A 172 11.78 -2.40 -9.38
N SER A 173 11.75 -3.68 -9.00
CA SER A 173 12.26 -4.79 -9.83
C SER A 173 11.28 -5.96 -9.90
N ARG A 174 11.37 -6.76 -10.97
CA ARG A 174 10.47 -7.89 -11.19
C ARG A 174 10.63 -8.94 -10.11
N ALA A 175 11.85 -9.20 -9.66
CA ALA A 175 12.11 -10.17 -8.59
C ALA A 175 11.55 -9.71 -7.25
N MET A 176 11.70 -8.41 -6.91
CA MET A 176 11.08 -7.84 -5.71
C MET A 176 9.55 -7.91 -5.77
N GLN A 177 8.96 -7.59 -6.93
CA GLN A 177 7.51 -7.67 -7.13
C GLN A 177 7.00 -9.11 -6.97
N ARG A 178 7.65 -10.10 -7.61
CA ARG A 178 7.30 -11.53 -7.47
C ARG A 178 7.33 -12.02 -6.03
N ARG A 179 8.22 -11.48 -5.19
CA ARG A 179 8.27 -11.80 -3.74
C ARG A 179 7.13 -11.15 -2.97
N LEU A 180 6.68 -9.96 -3.39
CA LEU A 180 5.61 -9.21 -2.75
C LEU A 180 4.21 -9.70 -3.15
N ASP A 181 4.01 -10.13 -4.39
CA ASP A 181 2.70 -10.52 -4.93
C ASP A 181 1.92 -11.51 -4.05
N PRO A 182 2.55 -12.56 -3.47
CA PRO A 182 1.84 -13.47 -2.58
C PRO A 182 1.27 -12.79 -1.32
N TYR A 183 1.94 -11.75 -0.80
CA TYR A 183 1.49 -10.99 0.37
C TYR A 183 0.39 -10.01 0.01
N ARG A 184 0.43 -9.42 -1.20
CA ARG A 184 -0.67 -8.60 -1.74
C ARG A 184 -1.95 -9.43 -1.87
N LEU A 185 -1.84 -10.64 -2.41
CA LEU A 185 -2.97 -11.57 -2.50
C LEU A 185 -3.45 -12.03 -1.11
N ALA A 186 -2.53 -12.36 -0.20
CA ALA A 186 -2.88 -12.76 1.16
C ALA A 186 -3.59 -11.62 1.93
N ALA A 187 -3.19 -10.36 1.74
CA ALA A 187 -3.87 -9.21 2.32
C ALA A 187 -5.34 -9.12 1.86
N LYS A 188 -5.60 -9.34 0.56
CA LYS A 188 -6.97 -9.41 0.01
C LYS A 188 -7.76 -10.59 0.59
N GLN A 189 -7.13 -11.76 0.73
CA GLN A 189 -7.76 -12.94 1.33
C GLN A 189 -8.15 -12.72 2.79
N VAL A 190 -7.28 -12.07 3.57
CA VAL A 190 -7.59 -11.69 4.96
C VAL A 190 -8.72 -10.67 5.00
N ALA A 191 -8.72 -9.68 4.10
CA ALA A 191 -9.81 -8.70 4.05
C ALA A 191 -11.17 -9.38 3.82
N LEU A 192 -11.22 -10.35 2.90
CA LEU A 192 -12.40 -11.16 2.64
C LEU A 192 -12.81 -11.98 3.88
N ALA A 193 -11.86 -12.67 4.51
CA ALA A 193 -12.12 -13.52 5.66
C ALA A 193 -12.57 -12.75 6.92
N CYS A 194 -12.11 -11.51 7.09
CA CYS A 194 -12.46 -10.65 8.21
C CYS A 194 -13.61 -9.67 7.90
N SER A 195 -14.29 -9.84 6.76
CA SER A 195 -15.39 -8.98 6.31
C SER A 195 -15.04 -7.49 6.34
N CYS A 196 -13.84 -7.14 5.86
CA CYS A 196 -13.37 -5.77 5.78
C CYS A 196 -13.06 -5.35 4.34
N LEU A 197 -12.89 -4.05 4.11
CA LEU A 197 -12.69 -3.53 2.76
C LEU A 197 -11.26 -3.78 2.30
N PHE A 198 -11.08 -3.89 0.98
CA PHE A 198 -9.77 -4.00 0.35
C PHE A 198 -9.63 -3.01 -0.79
N ARG A 199 -8.45 -2.40 -0.90
CA ARG A 199 -8.03 -1.58 -2.04
C ARG A 199 -6.59 -1.90 -2.44
N ASP A 200 -6.33 -1.93 -3.74
CA ASP A 200 -4.99 -2.12 -4.25
C ASP A 200 -4.31 -0.76 -4.50
N SER A 201 -3.28 -0.45 -3.71
CA SER A 201 -2.50 0.79 -3.84
C SER A 201 -1.80 0.93 -5.18
N ALA A 202 -1.63 -0.14 -5.96
CA ALA A 202 -1.10 -0.06 -7.32
C ALA A 202 -1.96 0.86 -8.22
N GLY A 203 -3.27 0.94 -7.96
CA GLY A 203 -4.21 1.80 -8.69
C GLY A 203 -3.82 3.29 -8.66
N ALA A 204 -3.15 3.75 -7.60
CA ALA A 204 -2.70 5.13 -7.48
C ALA A 204 -1.69 5.55 -8.55
N PHE A 205 -0.97 4.58 -9.14
CA PHE A 205 0.19 4.82 -10.00
C PHE A 205 -0.05 4.46 -11.47
N MET A 206 -1.21 3.88 -11.80
CA MET A 206 -1.50 3.38 -13.15
C MET A 206 -1.64 4.48 -14.20
N SER A 207 -1.95 5.72 -13.80
CA SER A 207 -2.10 6.84 -14.73
C SER A 207 -0.78 7.33 -15.33
N LYS A 208 0.37 7.03 -14.69
CA LYS A 208 1.72 7.37 -15.17
C LYS A 208 2.67 6.21 -14.88
N PRO A 209 2.61 5.11 -15.65
CA PRO A 209 3.36 3.89 -15.36
C PRO A 209 4.88 4.06 -15.45
N ASP A 210 5.37 5.02 -16.24
CA ASP A 210 6.79 5.26 -16.47
C ASP A 210 7.44 6.28 -15.51
N ALA A 211 6.66 6.81 -14.55
CA ALA A 211 7.18 7.77 -13.57
C ALA A 211 8.05 7.10 -12.50
N ASN A 212 8.95 7.90 -11.91
CA ASN A 212 9.86 7.45 -10.86
C ASN A 212 9.16 7.49 -9.49
N TRP A 213 8.23 6.57 -9.29
CA TRP A 213 7.42 6.53 -8.07
C TRP A 213 8.16 6.02 -6.84
N LEU A 214 9.34 5.41 -7.03
CA LEU A 214 10.15 4.88 -5.94
C LEU A 214 11.45 5.66 -5.83
N GLN A 215 11.99 5.68 -4.62
CA GLN A 215 13.36 6.12 -4.38
C GLN A 215 14.36 5.15 -5.01
N ARG A 216 15.66 5.51 -4.98
CA ARG A 216 16.74 4.70 -5.59
C ARG A 216 16.86 3.29 -5.00
N ASP A 217 16.28 3.04 -3.83
CA ASP A 217 16.27 1.72 -3.20
C ASP A 217 15.17 0.78 -3.70
N ALA A 218 14.39 1.21 -4.70
CA ALA A 218 13.37 0.43 -5.38
C ALA A 218 12.25 -0.10 -4.46
N MET A 219 12.06 0.50 -3.28
CA MET A 219 11.12 0.02 -2.25
C MET A 219 10.31 1.16 -1.61
N HIS A 220 10.95 2.28 -1.28
CA HIS A 220 10.24 3.38 -0.63
C HIS A 220 9.65 4.33 -1.66
N LEU A 221 8.45 4.84 -1.37
CA LEU A 221 7.80 5.83 -2.21
C LEU A 221 8.62 7.13 -2.26
N ALA A 222 8.74 7.70 -3.46
CA ALA A 222 9.21 9.07 -3.65
C ALA A 222 8.17 10.08 -3.09
N PRO A 223 8.56 11.33 -2.79
CA PRO A 223 7.62 12.34 -2.30
C PRO A 223 6.37 12.52 -3.16
N GLU A 224 6.52 12.52 -4.49
CA GLU A 224 5.42 12.65 -5.44
C GLU A 224 4.49 11.43 -5.39
N ALA A 225 5.04 10.24 -5.16
CA ALA A 225 4.26 9.02 -5.01
C ALA A 225 3.49 8.97 -3.68
N GLN A 226 4.07 9.52 -2.60
CA GLN A 226 3.36 9.70 -1.32
C GLN A 226 2.14 10.61 -1.49
N GLN A 227 2.34 11.74 -2.20
CA GLN A 227 1.24 12.66 -2.51
C GLN A 227 0.18 11.98 -3.38
N GLN A 228 0.59 11.32 -4.46
CA GLN A 228 -0.32 10.63 -5.39
C GLN A 228 -1.14 9.55 -4.67
N LEU A 229 -0.52 8.75 -3.79
CA LEU A 229 -1.23 7.73 -3.01
C LEU A 229 -2.25 8.36 -2.05
N GLY A 230 -1.91 9.47 -1.41
CA GLY A 230 -2.82 10.17 -0.49
C GLY A 230 -4.05 10.74 -1.21
N LEU A 231 -3.84 11.38 -2.37
CA LEU A 231 -4.92 11.91 -3.21
C LEU A 231 -5.79 10.78 -3.77
N TRP A 232 -5.17 9.76 -4.35
CA TRP A 232 -5.91 8.60 -4.85
C TRP A 232 -6.76 7.97 -3.75
N LEU A 233 -6.22 7.83 -2.54
CA LEU A 233 -6.97 7.26 -1.42
C LEU A 233 -8.15 8.15 -1.01
N ALA A 234 -7.99 9.48 -1.00
CA ALA A 234 -9.08 10.41 -0.73
C ALA A 234 -10.20 10.29 -1.78
N ASP A 235 -9.85 10.13 -3.06
CA ASP A 235 -10.80 9.89 -4.15
C ASP A 235 -11.55 8.55 -4.01
N GLN A 236 -10.98 7.58 -3.28
CA GLN A 236 -11.69 6.34 -2.95
C GLN A 236 -12.73 6.51 -1.84
N THR A 237 -12.86 7.71 -1.25
CA THR A 237 -13.72 7.95 -0.08
C THR A 237 -14.92 8.85 -0.39
N THR A 238 -15.95 8.76 0.45
CA THR A 238 -17.10 9.66 0.41
C THR A 238 -17.57 9.98 1.83
N ASN A 239 -18.27 11.10 2.03
CA ASN A 239 -18.85 11.44 3.32
C ASN A 239 -20.12 10.61 3.59
N ALA A 240 -20.37 10.26 4.85
CA ALA A 240 -21.58 9.53 5.26
C ALA A 240 -22.89 10.20 4.79
N SER A 241 -22.98 11.51 4.91
CA SER A 241 -24.13 12.30 4.48
C SER A 241 -24.35 12.32 2.95
N ALA A 242 -23.31 12.07 2.15
CA ALA A 242 -23.43 11.92 0.70
C ALA A 242 -23.79 10.48 0.29
N ALA A 243 -23.49 9.48 1.12
CA ALA A 243 -23.84 8.10 0.87
C ALA A 243 -25.36 7.85 1.04
N GLU A 244 -26.00 8.52 1.99
CA GLU A 244 -27.43 8.39 2.27
C GLU A 244 -28.33 9.02 1.19
N SER A 245 -27.89 10.11 0.55
CA SER A 245 -28.63 10.78 -0.52
C SER A 245 -28.60 10.03 -1.86
N SER A 246 -27.62 9.15 -2.07
CA SER A 246 -27.50 8.29 -3.25
C SER A 246 -28.45 7.07 -3.19
N SER A 247 -28.78 6.59 -1.98
CA SER A 247 -29.60 5.39 -1.77
C SER A 247 -31.11 5.60 -1.87
N THR A 248 -31.59 6.85 -1.87
CA THR A 248 -33.04 7.17 -1.81
C THR A 248 -33.65 7.50 -3.18
N GLY A 249 -32.92 7.25 -4.27
CA GLY A 249 -33.43 7.31 -5.63
C GLY A 249 -34.52 6.27 -5.90
N LYS A 250 -35.73 6.53 -5.38
CA LYS A 250 -36.95 5.81 -5.77
C LYS A 250 -37.09 5.89 -7.29
N PRO A 251 -37.40 4.77 -7.98
CA PRO A 251 -37.73 4.83 -9.39
C PRO A 251 -38.94 5.76 -9.58
N ASN A 252 -38.79 6.70 -10.51
CA ASN A 252 -39.86 7.61 -10.91
C ASN A 252 -41.05 6.75 -11.39
N PRO A 253 -42.27 6.87 -10.81
CA PRO A 253 -43.39 6.10 -11.29
C PRO A 253 -43.68 6.49 -12.73
N ALA A 254 -43.77 5.48 -13.59
CA ALA A 254 -44.07 5.62 -15.00
C ALA A 254 -45.33 6.49 -15.19
N SER A 255 -45.20 7.52 -16.02
CA SER A 255 -46.31 8.37 -16.44
C SER A 255 -47.34 7.50 -17.15
N ALA A 256 -48.49 7.28 -16.51
CA ALA A 256 -49.61 6.57 -17.08
C ALA A 256 -50.24 7.45 -18.18
N SER A 257 -50.13 6.99 -19.43
CA SER A 257 -50.91 7.50 -20.54
C SER A 257 -52.40 7.20 -20.32
N GLN A 258 -53.23 8.24 -20.34
CA GLN A 258 -54.68 8.08 -20.39
C GLN A 258 -55.13 7.68 -21.81
N PRO A 259 -56.07 6.73 -21.94
CA PRO A 259 -56.69 6.44 -23.23
C PRO A 259 -57.77 7.47 -23.55
N SER A 260 -57.91 7.77 -24.84
CA SER A 260 -59.04 8.50 -25.43
C SER A 260 -60.20 7.55 -25.75
#